data_AF-A0ABD5YTT8-F1
#
_entry.id   AF-A0ABD5YTT8-F1
#
_cell.length_a   1.000
_cell.length_b   1.000
_cell.length_c   1.000
_cell.angle_alpha   90.00
_cell.angle_beta   90.00
_cell.angle_gamma   90.00
#
_symmetry.space_group_name_H-M   'P 1'
#
loop_
_entity.id
_entity.type
_entity.pdbx_description
1 polymer ?
#
loop_
_entity_poly.entity_id
_entity_poly.type
_entity_poly.pdbx_seq_one_letter_code
_entity_poly.pdbx_strand_id
1 'polypeptide(L)'
;MSTILDNNGYVTGPFVIEDGSELWNIGFDWPEDADDALSGLDRDNEFKIDGRTSIDIVDYHEIMQNLESVRDLLTDLWNLTDREQETLLAAVEAGYFETPRATNLGELAEEFDISKSATSKNLRRSQRKVLEQLIALMNETDDGPDSKGISPFDDLVSDLNR
;
A
#
# COMPACT_ATOMS: atom_id res chain seq x y z
N MET A 1 14.30 17.02 15.64
CA MET A 1 14.71 16.90 14.22
C MET A 1 16.23 16.95 14.03
N SER A 2 16.97 17.84 14.70
CA SER A 2 18.45 17.84 14.67
C SER A 2 19.03 16.47 15.02
N THR A 3 18.48 15.80 16.04
CA THR A 3 18.89 14.46 16.48
C THR A 3 18.88 13.41 15.36
N ILE A 4 17.97 13.51 14.39
CA ILE A 4 17.93 12.56 13.26
C ILE A 4 19.08 12.82 12.30
N LEU A 5 19.28 14.08 11.91
CA LEU A 5 20.34 14.49 10.98
C LEU A 5 21.74 14.31 11.60
N ASP A 6 21.87 14.53 12.90
CA ASP A 6 23.13 14.37 13.65
C ASP A 6 23.57 12.89 13.72
N ASN A 7 22.64 11.96 13.51
CA ASN A 7 22.87 10.52 13.44
C ASN A 7 22.64 9.99 12.01
N ASN A 8 23.01 10.76 10.98
CA ASN A 8 22.95 10.37 9.56
C ASN A 8 21.57 9.93 9.03
N GLY A 9 20.49 10.19 9.76
CA GLY A 9 19.15 9.86 9.33
C GLY A 9 18.64 10.87 8.29
N TYR A 10 17.78 10.40 7.40
CA TYR A 10 17.10 11.22 6.41
C TYR A 10 15.58 11.00 6.47
N VAL A 11 14.82 12.07 6.24
CA VAL A 11 13.36 11.98 6.20
C VAL A 11 12.92 11.46 4.83
N THR A 12 12.13 10.40 4.83
CA THR A 12 11.46 9.88 3.64
C THR A 12 9.98 10.31 3.70
N GLY A 13 9.35 10.63 2.56
CA GLY A 13 8.06 11.35 2.54
C GLY A 13 6.84 10.51 2.98
N PRO A 14 5.61 10.97 2.67
CA PRO A 14 5.03 12.25 3.11
C PRO A 14 4.81 12.27 4.63
N PHE A 15 4.73 13.46 5.24
CA PHE A 15 4.40 13.62 6.66
C PHE A 15 2.90 13.84 6.83
N VAL A 16 2.29 13.14 7.77
CA VAL A 16 0.87 13.29 8.12
C VAL A 16 0.78 13.93 9.49
N ILE A 17 -0.08 14.93 9.63
CA ILE A 17 -0.36 15.59 10.91
C ILE A 17 -1.80 15.26 11.28
N GLU A 18 -1.99 14.58 12.41
CA GLU A 18 -3.30 14.18 12.92
C GLU A 18 -3.33 14.38 14.44
N ASP A 19 -4.38 15.05 14.96
CA ASP A 19 -4.57 15.32 16.39
C ASP A 19 -3.36 15.97 17.10
N GLY A 20 -2.59 16.79 16.39
CA GLY A 20 -1.40 17.45 16.91
C GLY A 20 -0.17 16.55 17.03
N SER A 21 -0.26 15.31 16.53
CA SER A 21 0.85 14.38 16.37
C SER A 21 1.31 14.36 14.91
N GLU A 22 2.60 14.16 14.70
CA GLU A 22 3.20 14.09 13.37
C GLU A 22 3.76 12.69 13.14
N LEU A 23 3.36 12.06 12.03
CA LEU A 23 3.91 10.79 11.58
C LEU A 23 5.04 11.04 10.59
N TRP A 24 6.23 10.56 10.94
CA TRP A 24 7.46 10.74 10.18
C TRP A 24 8.02 9.39 9.71
N ASN A 25 8.31 9.28 8.42
CA ASN A 25 9.12 8.17 7.91
C ASN A 25 10.59 8.61 7.86
N ILE A 26 11.47 7.80 8.45
CA ILE A 26 12.88 8.13 8.61
C ILE A 26 13.70 6.93 8.14
N GLY A 27 14.64 7.18 7.23
CA GLY A 27 15.61 6.22 6.74
C GLY A 27 16.97 6.43 7.38
N PHE A 28 17.69 5.32 7.55
CA PHE A 28 19.07 5.27 7.98
C PHE A 28 19.79 4.26 7.09
N ASP A 29 21.03 4.56 6.73
CA ASP A 29 21.84 3.63 5.93
C ASP A 29 22.39 2.47 6.78
N TRP A 30 22.45 2.66 8.11
CA TRP A 30 22.99 1.68 9.05
C TRP A 30 22.07 1.50 10.27
N PRO A 31 21.88 0.27 10.78
CA PRO A 31 21.04 0.02 11.95
C PRO A 31 21.50 0.73 13.22
N GLU A 32 22.81 0.87 13.43
CA GLU A 32 23.40 1.55 14.58
C GLU A 32 23.03 3.04 14.66
N ASP A 33 23.02 3.73 13.51
CA ASP A 33 22.66 5.15 13.41
C ASP A 33 21.19 5.37 13.84
N ALA A 34 20.31 4.42 13.51
CA ALA A 34 18.92 4.45 13.95
C ALA A 34 18.77 4.27 15.46
N ASP A 35 19.55 3.36 16.05
CA ASP A 35 19.50 3.10 17.50
C ASP A 35 20.03 4.29 18.31
N ASP A 36 21.09 4.95 17.83
CA ASP A 36 21.64 6.16 18.44
C ASP A 36 20.66 7.34 18.31
N ALA A 37 20.02 7.49 17.15
CA ALA A 37 18.99 8.51 16.93
C ALA A 37 17.79 8.32 17.87
N LEU A 38 17.27 7.10 17.99
CA LEU A 38 16.15 6.76 18.88
C LEU A 38 16.50 7.01 20.35
N SER A 39 17.71 6.60 20.75
CA SER A 39 18.23 6.84 22.10
C SER A 39 18.39 8.35 22.40
N GLY A 40 18.73 9.15 21.38
CA GLY A 40 18.77 10.60 21.48
C GLY A 40 17.39 11.24 21.59
N LEU A 41 16.40 10.72 20.85
CA LEU A 41 15.03 11.23 20.85
C LEU A 41 14.31 10.96 22.18
N ASP A 42 14.52 9.80 22.79
CA ASP A 42 13.87 9.38 24.05
C ASP A 42 14.18 10.30 25.23
N ARG A 43 15.25 11.10 25.14
CA ARG A 43 15.68 12.00 26.23
C ARG A 43 14.72 13.15 26.47
N ASP A 44 14.17 13.73 25.40
CA ASP A 44 13.42 14.99 25.45
C ASP A 44 12.08 14.94 24.69
N ASN A 45 11.71 13.80 24.11
CA ASN A 45 10.54 13.70 23.23
C ASN A 45 9.65 12.52 23.63
N GLU A 46 8.35 12.72 23.58
CA GLU A 46 7.36 11.63 23.62
C GLU A 46 7.09 11.18 22.19
N PHE A 47 7.41 9.93 21.87
CA PHE A 47 7.17 9.37 20.55
C PHE A 47 6.81 7.89 20.65
N LYS A 48 6.19 7.37 19.59
CA LYS A 48 5.93 5.96 19.40
C LYS A 48 6.50 5.54 18.05
N ILE A 49 7.13 4.37 18.02
CA ILE A 49 7.52 3.73 16.77
C ILE A 49 6.29 3.00 16.25
N ASP A 50 5.76 3.44 15.11
CA ASP A 50 4.62 2.78 14.45
C ASP A 50 5.06 1.54 13.68
N GLY A 51 6.23 1.59 13.05
CA GLY A 51 6.89 0.45 12.41
C GLY A 51 8.40 0.66 12.27
N ARG A 52 9.16 -0.43 12.18
CA ARG A 52 10.59 -0.42 11.85
C ARG A 52 10.87 -1.53 10.85
N THR A 53 11.40 -1.16 9.70
CA THR A 53 11.77 -2.09 8.63
C THR A 53 13.27 -1.93 8.37
N SER A 54 13.98 -3.05 8.31
CA SER A 54 15.36 -3.11 7.84
C SER A 54 15.34 -3.84 6.50
N ILE A 55 16.01 -3.27 5.49
CA ILE A 55 16.12 -3.87 4.16
C ILE A 55 17.59 -4.30 4.02
N ASP A 56 17.84 -5.61 3.85
CA ASP A 56 19.20 -6.09 3.57
C ASP A 56 19.60 -5.76 2.11
N ILE A 57 20.89 -5.69 1.81
CA ILE A 57 21.43 -5.55 0.46
C ILE A 57 20.92 -6.67 -0.47
N VAL A 58 20.70 -7.88 0.07
CA VAL A 58 20.12 -8.99 -0.69
C VAL A 58 18.68 -8.68 -1.09
N ASP A 59 17.90 -8.11 -0.16
CA ASP A 59 16.53 -7.67 -0.41
C ASP A 59 16.50 -6.46 -1.35
N TYR A 60 17.52 -5.59 -1.34
CA TYR A 60 17.60 -4.45 -2.25
C TYR A 60 17.59 -4.85 -3.72
N HIS A 61 18.24 -5.95 -4.10
CA HIS A 61 18.24 -6.40 -5.50
C HIS A 61 16.88 -6.91 -5.93
N GLU A 62 16.25 -7.72 -5.08
CA GLU A 62 14.90 -8.26 -5.30
C GLU A 62 13.85 -7.14 -5.29
N ILE A 63 13.95 -6.20 -4.34
CA ILE A 63 13.11 -5.01 -4.28
C ILE A 63 13.32 -4.20 -5.54
N MET A 64 14.53 -3.87 -5.97
CA MET A 64 14.74 -3.02 -7.16
C MET A 64 14.25 -3.66 -8.45
N GLN A 65 14.32 -5.00 -8.56
CA GLN A 65 13.74 -5.72 -9.70
C GLN A 65 12.21 -5.68 -9.68
N ASN A 66 11.61 -5.77 -8.50
CA ASN A 66 10.16 -5.72 -8.34
C ASN A 66 9.62 -4.27 -8.27
N LEU A 67 10.45 -3.27 -7.97
CA LEU A 67 10.03 -1.90 -7.71
C LEU A 67 9.54 -1.21 -8.98
N GLU A 68 10.08 -1.58 -10.14
CA GLU A 68 9.60 -1.07 -11.43
C GLU A 68 8.20 -1.62 -11.75
N SER A 69 7.98 -2.93 -11.63
CA SER A 69 6.64 -3.53 -11.78
C SER A 69 5.66 -3.04 -10.70
N VAL A 70 6.08 -2.92 -9.43
CA VAL A 70 5.23 -2.38 -8.34
C VAL A 70 4.90 -0.91 -8.57
N ARG A 71 5.85 -0.10 -9.03
CA ARG A 71 5.61 1.31 -9.37
C ARG A 71 4.64 1.42 -10.54
N ASP A 72 4.82 0.61 -11.57
CA ASP A 72 3.94 0.63 -12.75
C ASP A 72 2.53 0.17 -12.36
N LEU A 73 2.39 -0.81 -11.45
CA LEU A 73 1.11 -1.18 -10.83
C LEU A 73 0.49 -0.07 -10.00
N LEU A 74 1.25 0.61 -9.15
CA LEU A 74 0.73 1.74 -8.37
C LEU A 74 0.27 2.85 -9.31
N THR A 75 1.00 3.09 -10.40
CA THR A 75 0.65 4.04 -11.45
C THR A 75 -0.63 3.65 -12.19
N ASP A 76 -0.83 2.37 -12.39
CA ASP A 76 -1.98 1.83 -13.09
C ASP A 76 -3.20 1.58 -12.19
N LEU A 77 -3.01 1.40 -10.89
CA LEU A 77 -4.06 1.53 -9.89
C LEU A 77 -4.51 3.00 -9.78
N TRP A 78 -3.60 3.97 -9.94
CA TRP A 78 -3.92 5.39 -10.12
C TRP A 78 -4.63 5.71 -11.46
N ASN A 79 -4.77 4.75 -12.39
CA ASN A 79 -5.60 4.92 -13.60
C ASN A 79 -7.11 4.77 -13.33
N LEU A 80 -7.52 4.46 -12.09
CA LEU A 80 -8.89 4.66 -11.63
C LEU A 80 -9.19 6.16 -11.59
N THR A 81 -10.35 6.57 -12.09
CA THR A 81 -10.83 7.92 -11.75
C THR A 81 -11.16 7.99 -10.26
N ASP A 82 -11.08 9.17 -9.63
CA ASP A 82 -11.42 9.35 -8.21
C ASP A 82 -12.74 8.67 -7.83
N ARG A 83 -13.77 8.83 -8.67
CA ARG A 83 -15.08 8.19 -8.47
C ARG A 83 -15.06 6.67 -8.58
N GLU A 84 -14.25 6.12 -9.47
CA GLU A 84 -14.09 4.66 -9.61
C GLU A 84 -13.34 4.07 -8.41
N GLN A 85 -12.35 4.79 -7.87
CA GLN A 85 -11.63 4.42 -6.66
C GLN A 85 -12.55 4.48 -5.43
N GLU A 86 -13.22 5.61 -5.19
CA GLU A 86 -14.16 5.79 -4.09
C GLU A 86 -15.26 4.73 -4.11
N THR A 87 -15.88 4.47 -5.27
CA THR A 87 -16.95 3.46 -5.41
C THR A 87 -16.44 2.05 -5.11
N LEU A 88 -15.20 1.72 -5.51
CA LEU A 88 -14.62 0.41 -5.27
C LEU A 88 -14.26 0.23 -3.79
N LEU A 89 -13.66 1.25 -3.17
CA LEU A 89 -13.28 1.23 -1.77
C LEU A 89 -14.51 1.06 -0.87
N ALA A 90 -15.54 1.89 -1.05
CA ALA A 90 -16.78 1.78 -0.28
C ALA A 90 -17.45 0.41 -0.45
N ALA A 91 -17.43 -0.16 -1.66
CA ALA A 91 -17.95 -1.50 -1.88
C ALA A 91 -17.16 -2.59 -1.11
N VAL A 92 -15.83 -2.48 -1.05
CA VAL A 92 -14.99 -3.40 -0.26
C VAL A 92 -15.28 -3.23 1.24
N GLU A 93 -15.22 -2.00 1.74
CA GLU A 93 -15.40 -1.68 3.16
C GLU A 93 -16.80 -2.03 3.69
N ALA A 94 -17.83 -1.83 2.87
CA ALA A 94 -19.20 -2.18 3.21
C ALA A 94 -19.52 -3.68 2.99
N GLY A 95 -18.54 -4.51 2.63
CA GLY A 95 -18.68 -5.96 2.51
C GLY A 95 -19.53 -6.39 1.30
N TYR A 96 -19.50 -5.64 0.20
CA TYR A 96 -20.24 -5.97 -1.02
C TYR A 96 -19.73 -7.26 -1.69
N PHE A 97 -18.45 -7.59 -1.47
CA PHE A 97 -17.78 -8.77 -2.00
C PHE A 97 -17.77 -9.97 -1.05
N GLU A 98 -18.29 -9.81 0.16
CA GLU A 98 -18.32 -10.86 1.17
C GLU A 98 -19.39 -11.92 0.89
N THR A 99 -19.25 -13.06 1.55
CA THR A 99 -20.26 -14.13 1.55
C THR A 99 -20.58 -14.51 3.01
N PRO A 100 -21.78 -14.18 3.53
CA PRO A 100 -22.85 -13.40 2.89
C PRO A 100 -22.47 -11.93 2.72
N ARG A 101 -23.05 -11.25 1.73
CA ARG A 101 -22.80 -9.82 1.51
C ARG A 101 -23.37 -8.98 2.64
N ALA A 102 -22.58 -8.05 3.17
CA ALA A 102 -23.03 -7.09 4.18
C ALA A 102 -23.74 -5.88 3.57
N THR A 103 -23.50 -5.58 2.27
CA THR A 103 -24.21 -4.51 1.54
C THR A 103 -24.68 -4.94 0.15
N ASN A 104 -25.48 -4.09 -0.49
CA ASN A 104 -25.92 -4.25 -1.87
C ASN A 104 -25.77 -2.97 -2.72
N LEU A 105 -25.88 -3.11 -4.05
CA LEU A 105 -25.74 -1.98 -4.99
C LEU A 105 -26.73 -0.83 -4.77
N GLY A 106 -27.87 -1.08 -4.12
CA GLY A 106 -28.84 -0.03 -3.78
C GLY A 106 -28.33 0.87 -2.66
N GLU A 107 -27.83 0.27 -1.59
CA GLU A 107 -27.23 1.00 -0.45
C GLU A 107 -26.01 1.80 -0.89
N LEU A 108 -25.12 1.20 -1.69
CA LEU A 108 -24.00 1.92 -2.31
C LEU A 108 -24.48 3.07 -3.21
N ALA A 109 -25.59 2.90 -3.93
CA ALA A 109 -26.12 3.96 -4.79
C ALA A 109 -26.66 5.16 -3.99
N GLU A 110 -27.27 4.89 -2.83
CA GLU A 110 -27.72 5.92 -1.89
C GLU A 110 -26.54 6.70 -1.31
N GLU A 111 -25.44 6.02 -0.97
CA GLU A 111 -24.22 6.64 -0.45
C GLU A 111 -23.59 7.64 -1.43
N PHE A 112 -23.55 7.29 -2.72
CA PHE A 112 -22.94 8.13 -3.76
C PHE A 112 -23.91 9.12 -4.44
N ASP A 113 -25.18 9.17 -4.02
CA ASP A 113 -26.27 9.95 -4.65
C ASP A 113 -26.33 9.78 -6.18
N ILE A 114 -26.22 8.53 -6.63
CA ILE A 114 -26.30 8.15 -8.05
C ILE A 114 -27.27 7.00 -8.26
N SER A 115 -27.60 6.70 -9.51
CA SER A 115 -28.47 5.56 -9.81
C SER A 115 -27.75 4.23 -9.55
N LYS A 116 -28.50 3.21 -9.15
CA LYS A 116 -28.01 1.83 -9.02
C LYS A 116 -27.30 1.32 -10.29
N SER A 117 -27.76 1.75 -11.47
CA SER A 117 -27.11 1.41 -12.74
C SER A 117 -25.79 2.14 -12.95
N ALA A 118 -25.66 3.38 -12.49
CA ALA A 118 -24.40 4.13 -12.48
C ALA A 118 -23.40 3.50 -11.51
N THR A 119 -23.81 3.18 -10.27
CA THR A 119 -22.97 2.48 -9.28
C THR A 119 -22.49 1.14 -9.82
N SER A 120 -23.39 0.33 -10.42
CA SER A 120 -23.00 -0.95 -11.03
C SER A 120 -22.00 -0.77 -12.17
N LYS A 121 -22.14 0.29 -12.97
CA LYS A 121 -21.23 0.56 -14.09
C LYS A 121 -19.86 1.02 -13.60
N ASN A 122 -19.81 1.91 -12.61
CA ASN A 122 -18.57 2.36 -11.99
C ASN A 122 -17.83 1.17 -11.36
N LEU A 123 -18.54 0.35 -10.58
CA LEU A 123 -17.95 -0.81 -9.91
C LEU A 123 -17.42 -1.84 -10.91
N ARG A 124 -18.15 -2.13 -12.00
CA ARG A 124 -17.64 -3.02 -13.06
C ARG A 124 -16.40 -2.47 -13.76
N ARG A 125 -16.34 -1.15 -13.98
CA ARG A 125 -15.19 -0.51 -14.62
C ARG A 125 -13.97 -0.54 -13.72
N SER A 126 -14.14 -0.21 -12.44
CA SER A 126 -13.06 -0.22 -11.47
C SER A 126 -12.51 -1.63 -11.28
N GLN A 127 -13.38 -2.62 -11.08
CA GLN A 127 -13.00 -4.04 -11.02
C GLN A 127 -12.23 -4.51 -12.24
N ARG A 128 -12.71 -4.18 -13.45
CA ARG A 128 -12.04 -4.60 -14.69
C ARG A 128 -10.62 -4.02 -14.75
N LYS A 129 -10.46 -2.74 -14.45
CA LYS A 129 -9.14 -2.08 -14.43
C LYS A 129 -8.21 -2.77 -13.44
N VAL A 130 -8.65 -2.98 -12.20
CA VAL A 130 -7.82 -3.64 -11.17
C VAL A 130 -7.43 -5.06 -11.58
N LEU A 131 -8.38 -5.85 -12.11
CA LEU A 131 -8.10 -7.24 -12.53
C LEU A 131 -7.17 -7.32 -13.73
N GLU A 132 -7.29 -6.41 -14.70
CA GLU A 132 -6.38 -6.35 -15.86
C GLU A 132 -4.94 -6.12 -15.42
N GLN A 133 -4.73 -5.23 -14.46
CA GLN A 133 -3.39 -4.95 -13.92
C GLN A 133 -2.84 -6.09 -13.07
N LEU A 134 -3.68 -6.71 -12.25
CA LEU A 134 -3.29 -7.89 -11.47
C LEU A 134 -2.87 -9.05 -12.41
N ILE A 135 -3.58 -9.26 -13.51
CA ILE A 135 -3.26 -10.32 -14.48
C ILE A 135 -1.97 -10.01 -15.23
N ALA A 136 -1.76 -8.75 -15.64
CA ALA A 136 -0.52 -8.35 -16.31
C ALA A 136 0.70 -8.70 -15.44
N LEU A 137 0.62 -8.38 -14.16
CA LEU A 137 1.65 -8.68 -13.17
C LEU A 137 1.91 -10.17 -12.96
N MET A 138 0.85 -10.97 -12.81
CA MET A 138 1.01 -12.42 -12.66
C MET A 138 1.76 -13.05 -13.85
N ASN A 139 1.64 -12.45 -15.04
CA ASN A 139 2.33 -12.91 -16.24
C ASN A 139 3.78 -12.40 -16.33
N GLU A 140 4.10 -11.22 -15.78
CA GLU A 140 5.47 -10.68 -15.76
C GLU A 140 6.42 -11.49 -14.87
N THR A 141 5.91 -12.13 -13.82
CA THR A 141 6.68 -13.00 -12.91
C THR A 141 7.15 -14.34 -13.51
N ASP A 142 6.69 -14.72 -14.72
CA ASP A 142 6.93 -16.05 -15.30
C ASP A 142 8.05 -16.09 -16.39
N ASP A 143 8.59 -14.93 -16.80
CA ASP A 143 9.49 -14.82 -17.99
C ASP A 143 10.99 -14.59 -17.68
N GLY A 144 11.44 -14.78 -16.43
CA GLY A 144 12.86 -14.66 -16.02
C GLY A 144 13.60 -16.01 -15.94
N PRO A 145 14.78 -16.20 -16.58
CA PRO A 145 15.45 -17.51 -16.67
C PRO A 145 16.00 -18.10 -15.35
N ASP A 146 15.79 -17.44 -14.20
CA ASP A 146 16.24 -17.89 -12.87
C ASP A 146 15.19 -17.63 -11.76
N SER A 147 13.88 -17.64 -12.06
CA SER A 147 12.82 -17.34 -11.09
C SER A 147 12.62 -18.42 -10.01
N LYS A 148 13.47 -18.37 -8.98
CA LYS A 148 13.02 -18.56 -7.59
C LYS A 148 12.65 -17.20 -6.98
N GLY A 149 11.93 -16.37 -7.74
CA GLY A 149 11.38 -15.12 -7.23
C GLY A 149 10.16 -15.46 -6.41
N ILE A 150 10.13 -15.01 -5.15
CA ILE A 150 8.94 -15.07 -4.31
C ILE A 150 7.89 -14.20 -5.02
N SER A 151 6.80 -14.80 -5.47
CA SER A 151 5.69 -14.02 -6.01
C SER A 151 5.19 -13.09 -4.90
N PRO A 152 5.08 -11.77 -5.12
CA PRO A 152 4.52 -10.85 -4.12
C PRO A 152 3.08 -11.20 -3.71
N PHE A 153 2.45 -12.15 -4.41
CA PHE A 153 1.08 -12.62 -4.21
C PHE A 153 0.97 -14.00 -3.57
N ASP A 154 2.09 -14.71 -3.32
CA ASP A 154 2.03 -16.03 -2.68
C ASP A 154 1.41 -15.95 -1.28
N ASP A 155 1.69 -14.87 -0.54
CA ASP A 155 1.09 -14.62 0.78
C ASP A 155 -0.38 -14.18 0.68
N LEU A 156 -0.73 -13.38 -0.34
CA LEU A 156 -2.08 -12.81 -0.52
C LEU A 156 -3.12 -13.87 -0.92
N VAL A 157 -2.71 -14.87 -1.72
CA VAL A 157 -3.59 -15.99 -2.14
C VAL A 157 -3.86 -16.96 -1.00
N SER A 158 -2.97 -17.01 0.00
CA SER A 158 -3.14 -17.89 1.17
C SER A 158 -4.26 -17.43 2.11
N ASP A 159 -4.42 -16.12 2.30
CA ASP A 159 -5.44 -15.53 3.17
C ASP A 159 -6.84 -15.52 2.52
N LEU A 160 -6.92 -15.47 1.18
CA LEU A 160 -8.19 -15.51 0.45
C LEU A 160 -8.85 -16.90 0.43
N ASN A 161 -8.12 -17.96 0.78
CA ASN A 161 -8.62 -19.35 0.79
C ASN A 161 -8.94 -19.89 2.20
N ARG A 162 -8.99 -19.00 3.21
CA ARG A 162 -9.26 -19.37 4.61
C ARG A 162 -10.69 -19.03 5.06
#